data_AF-A0A556SUN3-F1
#
_entry.id   AF-A0A556SUN3-F1
#
_cell.length_a   1.000
_cell.length_b   1.000
_cell.length_c   1.000
_cell.angle_alpha   90.00
_cell.angle_beta   90.00
_cell.angle_gamma   90.00
#
_symmetry.space_group_name_H-M   'P 1'
#
loop_
_entity.id
_entity.type
_entity.pdbx_description
1 polymer ?
#
loop_
_entity_poly.entity_id
_entity_poly.type
_entity_poly.pdbx_seq_one_letter_code
_entity_poly.pdbx_strand_id
1 'polypeptide(L)'
;MSAAVMNWINKQKERRTTTTSQGNNNTTSIGVTMTAYVNKVGQDGYVTILIDGRGEKKHGLYMYTKLTLLGINNNGDRVRLRVEDGEWKGLMGSMMIKGGADTYLDLTPPDNKIPTIKLKYGKFVSGWYSIPRDQKLDQQFATLTVGNISVQVTLNSDWTPGSGRTPLPVGTYEIATPDGGHPPEQTNFYTVGGVPVKNYKIWFPILPKSSERFIHIGHLSHGCISIIDYDKYPQIHDYLIKHRGKGKNGDTIVALLQVIK
;
A
#
# COMPACT_ATOMS: atom_id res chain seq x y z
N MET A 1 14.72 -10.46 -10.50
CA MET A 1 15.92 -10.01 -9.76
C MET A 1 16.42 -8.82 -10.53
N SER A 2 16.51 -7.62 -9.93
CA SER A 2 16.82 -6.43 -10.74
C SER A 2 18.33 -6.25 -10.88
N ALA A 3 18.87 -6.84 -11.93
CA ALA A 3 20.27 -6.67 -12.31
C ALA A 3 20.64 -5.19 -12.41
N ALA A 4 19.69 -4.34 -12.80
CA ALA A 4 19.89 -2.90 -12.91
C ALA A 4 20.13 -2.21 -11.56
N VAL A 5 19.37 -2.52 -10.50
CA VAL A 5 19.61 -1.91 -9.17
C VAL A 5 20.94 -2.36 -8.61
N MET A 6 21.28 -3.65 -8.77
CA MET A 6 22.58 -4.17 -8.31
C MET A 6 23.76 -3.59 -9.10
N ASN A 7 23.63 -3.42 -10.41
CA ASN A 7 24.63 -2.75 -11.23
C ASN A 7 24.83 -1.29 -10.78
N TRP A 8 23.75 -0.58 -10.46
CA TRP A 8 23.84 0.76 -9.90
C TRP A 8 24.54 0.77 -8.53
N ILE A 9 24.19 -0.15 -7.63
CA ILE A 9 24.84 -0.29 -6.30
C ILE A 9 26.35 -0.54 -6.46
N ASN A 10 26.76 -1.45 -7.35
CA ASN A 10 28.16 -1.76 -7.57
C ASN A 10 28.94 -0.54 -8.08
N LYS A 11 28.37 0.22 -9.03
CA LYS A 11 28.96 1.50 -9.48
C LYS A 11 29.11 2.52 -8.35
N GLN A 12 28.15 2.59 -7.42
CA GLN A 12 28.28 3.46 -6.24
C GLN A 12 29.41 2.99 -5.31
N LYS A 13 29.64 1.68 -5.15
CA LYS A 13 30.76 1.14 -4.35
C LYS A 13 32.11 1.47 -4.99
N GLU A 14 32.26 1.26 -6.30
CA GLU A 14 33.49 1.55 -7.05
C GLU A 14 33.88 3.03 -6.94
N ARG A 15 32.91 3.94 -7.06
CA ARG A 15 33.14 5.38 -6.89
C ARG A 15 33.66 5.75 -5.51
N ARG A 16 33.24 5.06 -4.45
CA ARG A 16 33.77 5.27 -3.10
C ARG A 16 35.24 4.86 -3.00
N THR A 17 35.62 3.78 -3.69
CA THR A 17 37.01 3.31 -3.72
C THR A 17 37.95 4.15 -4.60
N THR A 18 37.43 4.95 -5.54
CA THR A 18 38.25 5.79 -6.46
C THR A 18 38.44 7.23 -6.01
N THR A 19 38.19 7.55 -4.73
CA THR A 19 38.42 8.91 -4.21
C THR A 19 39.94 9.17 -4.11
N THR A 20 40.55 9.65 -5.18
CA THR A 20 41.93 10.14 -5.22
C THR A 20 42.03 11.46 -4.47
N SER A 21 42.80 11.49 -3.37
CA SER A 21 43.25 12.76 -2.78
C SER A 21 44.25 13.42 -3.71
N GLN A 22 43.81 14.41 -4.47
CA GLN A 22 44.70 15.28 -5.24
C GLN A 22 44.29 16.74 -5.02
N GLY A 23 45.01 17.40 -4.10
CA GLY A 23 44.80 18.81 -3.75
C GLY A 23 43.57 19.05 -2.86
N ASN A 24 43.58 20.15 -2.10
CA ASN A 24 42.59 20.54 -1.07
C ASN A 24 41.15 20.80 -1.58
N ASN A 25 40.74 20.22 -2.71
CA ASN A 25 39.38 20.29 -3.22
C ASN A 25 38.69 18.95 -3.05
N ASN A 26 38.01 18.77 -1.91
CA ASN A 26 37.05 17.70 -1.70
C ASN A 26 35.88 17.85 -2.68
N THR A 27 36.05 17.34 -3.90
CA THR A 27 34.93 17.17 -4.83
C THR A 27 34.19 15.91 -4.41
N THR A 28 33.16 16.07 -3.58
CA THR A 28 32.18 15.02 -3.30
C THR A 28 31.54 14.64 -4.63
N SER A 29 31.89 13.47 -5.18
CA SER A 29 31.20 12.95 -6.36
C SER A 29 29.71 12.82 -6.02
N ILE A 30 28.87 13.63 -6.67
CA ILE A 30 27.43 13.54 -6.49
C ILE A 30 27.02 12.19 -7.06
N GLY A 31 26.63 11.27 -6.19
CA GLY A 31 26.10 9.97 -6.59
C GLY A 31 24.99 10.18 -7.63
N VAL A 32 25.10 9.54 -8.79
CA VAL A 32 24.02 9.58 -9.79
C VAL A 32 22.81 8.91 -9.16
N THR A 33 21.75 9.69 -8.95
CA THR A 33 20.52 9.18 -8.36
C THR A 33 19.80 8.22 -9.32
N MET A 34 19.00 7.31 -8.79
CA MET A 34 18.23 6.35 -9.58
C MET A 34 16.81 6.24 -9.04
N THR A 35 15.82 6.26 -9.92
CA THR A 35 14.44 5.91 -9.54
C THR A 35 14.33 4.39 -9.46
N ALA A 36 13.76 3.87 -8.38
CA ALA A 36 13.41 2.46 -8.22
C ALA A 36 12.02 2.33 -7.58
N TYR A 37 11.46 1.13 -7.61
CA TYR A 37 10.17 0.80 -7.07
C TYR A 37 10.27 -0.45 -6.21
N VAL A 38 9.45 -0.52 -5.16
CA VAL A 38 9.24 -1.77 -4.41
C VAL A 38 8.46 -2.73 -5.31
N ASN A 39 9.09 -3.79 -5.82
CA ASN A 39 8.42 -4.76 -6.70
C ASN A 39 8.21 -6.13 -6.05
N LYS A 40 8.63 -6.29 -4.79
CA LYS A 40 8.23 -7.42 -3.94
C LYS A 40 7.97 -6.94 -2.53
N VAL A 41 7.17 -7.70 -1.78
CA VAL A 41 6.84 -7.45 -0.37
C VAL A 41 6.67 -8.77 0.37
N GLY A 42 6.70 -8.73 1.70
CA GLY A 42 6.38 -9.87 2.55
C GLY A 42 4.90 -10.25 2.52
N GLN A 43 4.53 -11.29 3.27
CA GLN A 43 3.15 -11.79 3.37
C GLN A 43 2.17 -10.72 3.87
N ASP A 44 2.64 -9.84 4.75
CA ASP A 44 1.85 -8.75 5.33
C ASP A 44 1.67 -7.55 4.39
N GLY A 45 2.29 -7.58 3.20
CA GLY A 45 2.20 -6.53 2.19
C GLY A 45 3.29 -5.47 2.26
N TYR A 46 4.30 -5.62 3.14
CA TYR A 46 5.35 -4.61 3.32
C TYR A 46 6.78 -5.14 3.13
N VAL A 47 7.68 -4.22 2.79
CA VAL A 47 9.13 -4.35 2.98
C VAL A 47 9.60 -3.32 4.00
N THR A 48 10.55 -3.67 4.86
CA THR A 48 11.00 -2.79 5.95
C THR A 48 12.09 -1.82 5.51
N ILE A 49 11.99 -0.58 5.95
CA ILE A 49 13.02 0.47 5.86
C ILE A 49 13.28 1.10 7.23
N LEU A 50 14.42 1.78 7.36
CA LEU A 50 14.66 2.73 8.45
C LEU A 50 14.43 4.14 7.93
N ILE A 51 13.72 4.96 8.69
CA ILE A 51 13.48 6.37 8.40
C ILE A 51 14.38 7.23 9.30
N ASP A 52 15.05 8.21 8.71
CA ASP A 52 15.92 9.10 9.46
C ASP A 52 15.13 9.88 10.52
N GLY A 53 15.72 10.08 11.70
CA GLY A 53 15.09 10.82 12.79
C GLY A 53 13.93 10.08 13.49
N ARG A 54 13.65 8.81 13.14
CA ARG A 54 12.64 7.97 13.81
C ARG A 54 13.23 6.77 14.57
N GLY A 55 14.50 6.86 14.92
CA GLY A 55 15.25 5.83 15.63
C GLY A 55 15.45 4.57 14.79
N GLU A 56 15.73 3.44 15.44
CA GLU A 56 15.93 2.15 14.79
C GLU A 56 14.62 1.40 14.48
N LYS A 57 13.47 2.08 14.63
CA LYS A 57 12.17 1.51 14.33
C LYS A 57 12.07 1.22 12.82
N LYS A 58 11.66 -0.01 12.50
CA LYS A 58 11.39 -0.42 11.12
C LYS A 58 10.01 0.08 10.69
N HIS A 59 9.95 0.66 9.49
CA HIS A 59 8.73 1.15 8.85
C HIS A 59 8.46 0.37 7.56
N GLY A 60 7.18 0.21 7.20
CA GLY A 60 6.79 -0.57 6.02
C GLY A 60 6.64 0.29 4.76
N LEU A 61 7.13 -0.21 3.64
CA LEU A 61 6.78 0.25 2.30
C LEU A 61 5.96 -0.82 1.58
N TYR A 62 4.92 -0.41 0.86
CA TYR A 62 4.08 -1.32 0.09
C TYR A 62 4.57 -1.45 -1.37
N MET A 63 3.96 -2.37 -2.12
CA MET A 63 4.30 -2.61 -3.51
C MET A 63 4.09 -1.35 -4.38
N TYR A 64 5.02 -1.11 -5.29
CA TYR A 64 5.13 0.06 -6.15
C TYR A 64 5.35 1.40 -5.44
N THR A 65 5.72 1.42 -4.15
CA THR A 65 6.26 2.65 -3.56
C THR A 65 7.47 3.12 -4.37
N LYS A 66 7.39 4.34 -4.90
CA LYS A 66 8.46 4.97 -5.68
C LYS A 66 9.55 5.48 -4.75
N LEU A 67 10.80 5.22 -5.11
CA LEU A 67 11.99 5.59 -4.34
C LEU A 67 13.00 6.30 -5.25
N THR A 68 13.66 7.30 -4.70
CA THR A 68 14.90 7.85 -5.29
C THR A 68 16.08 7.29 -4.49
N LEU A 69 16.89 6.44 -5.11
CA LEU A 69 18.13 5.93 -4.51
C LEU A 69 19.23 6.98 -4.69
N LEU A 70 19.89 7.32 -3.59
CA LEU A 70 20.80 8.47 -3.50
C LEU A 70 22.26 8.06 -3.37
N GLY A 71 22.52 6.88 -2.82
CA GLY A 71 23.87 6.34 -2.67
C GLY A 71 23.89 5.18 -1.69
N ILE A 72 25.08 4.91 -1.16
CA ILE A 72 25.31 3.87 -0.15
C ILE A 72 25.79 4.56 1.13
N ASN A 73 25.35 4.07 2.29
CA ASN A 73 25.80 4.57 3.59
C ASN A 73 27.29 4.31 3.82
N ASN A 74 27.84 4.88 4.89
CA ASN A 74 29.27 4.80 5.18
C ASN A 74 29.80 3.35 5.26
N ASN A 75 29.04 2.46 5.89
CA ASN A 75 29.41 1.06 6.09
C ASN A 75 29.30 0.19 4.81
N GLY A 76 28.71 0.71 3.73
CA GLY A 76 28.65 -0.01 2.46
C GLY A 76 27.56 -1.08 2.38
N ASP A 77 26.71 -1.19 3.39
CA ASP A 77 25.74 -2.28 3.59
C ASP A 77 24.28 -1.84 3.37
N ARG A 78 24.00 -0.53 3.28
CA ARG A 78 22.66 0.02 3.08
C ARG A 78 22.59 1.01 1.93
N VAL A 79 21.51 0.94 1.16
CA VAL A 79 21.14 1.98 0.19
C VAL A 79 20.47 3.13 0.93
N ARG A 80 20.92 4.36 0.66
CA ARG A 80 20.29 5.60 1.09
C ARG A 80 19.25 6.02 0.05
N LEU A 81 18.06 6.41 0.51
CA LEU A 81 16.91 6.66 -0.37
C LEU A 81 16.03 7.80 0.15
N ARG A 82 15.28 8.42 -0.76
CA ARG A 82 14.12 9.26 -0.47
C ARG A 82 12.86 8.54 -0.91
N VAL A 83 11.82 8.54 -0.07
CA VAL A 83 10.51 7.97 -0.41
C VAL A 83 9.70 9.01 -1.18
N GLU A 84 9.13 8.63 -2.32
CA GLU A 84 8.41 9.56 -3.23
C GLU A 84 6.89 9.37 -3.21
N ASP A 85 6.39 8.30 -2.55
CA ASP A 85 4.98 7.90 -2.54
C ASP A 85 4.57 7.32 -1.18
N GLY A 86 3.29 7.43 -0.82
CA GLY A 86 2.71 6.88 0.40
C GLY A 86 2.99 7.63 1.71
N GLU A 87 2.74 6.94 2.84
CA GLU A 87 2.83 7.46 4.22
C GLU A 87 4.14 8.21 4.50
N TRP A 88 5.26 7.68 4.00
CA TRP A 88 6.60 8.21 4.29
C TRP A 88 7.12 9.17 3.22
N LYS A 89 6.26 9.64 2.31
CA LYS A 89 6.64 10.52 1.20
C LYS A 89 7.42 11.75 1.67
N GLY A 90 8.49 12.06 0.94
CA GLY A 90 9.40 13.18 1.20
C GLY A 90 10.48 12.87 2.24
N LEU A 91 10.36 11.79 3.00
CA LEU A 91 11.33 11.44 4.03
C LEU A 91 12.51 10.65 3.47
N MET A 92 13.63 10.82 4.16
CA MET A 92 14.89 10.13 3.90
C MET A 92 14.96 8.86 4.73
N GLY A 93 15.59 7.84 4.18
CA GLY A 93 15.74 6.56 4.86
C GLY A 93 16.82 5.68 4.26
N SER A 94 16.83 4.44 4.74
CA SER A 94 17.75 3.43 4.22
C SER A 94 17.21 2.01 4.30
N MET A 95 17.64 1.18 3.36
CA MET A 95 17.33 -0.24 3.26
C MET A 95 18.63 -1.05 3.20
N MET A 96 18.67 -2.23 3.83
CA MET A 96 19.79 -3.16 3.66
C MET A 96 19.98 -3.50 2.17
N ILE A 97 21.23 -3.67 1.73
CA ILE A 97 21.49 -4.14 0.37
C ILE A 97 21.13 -5.62 0.28
N LYS A 98 21.79 -6.46 1.08
CA LYS A 98 21.61 -7.92 1.08
C LYS A 98 20.28 -8.31 1.75
N GLY A 99 19.45 -9.08 1.05
CA GLY A 99 18.11 -9.45 1.52
C GLY A 99 17.15 -8.26 1.61
N GLY A 100 17.46 -7.17 0.93
CA GLY A 100 16.74 -5.90 0.97
C GLY A 100 16.61 -5.34 -0.43
N ALA A 101 17.44 -4.35 -0.77
CA ALA A 101 17.43 -3.71 -2.08
C ALA A 101 17.62 -4.71 -3.23
N ASP A 102 18.48 -5.72 -3.05
CA ASP A 102 18.74 -6.79 -4.03
C ASP A 102 17.53 -7.69 -4.33
N THR A 103 16.58 -7.73 -3.40
CA THR A 103 15.46 -8.65 -3.39
C THR A 103 14.16 -7.95 -3.76
N TYR A 104 13.93 -6.76 -3.18
CA TYR A 104 12.64 -6.09 -3.18
C TYR A 104 12.54 -4.93 -4.18
N LEU A 105 13.67 -4.40 -4.68
CA LEU A 105 13.65 -3.23 -5.56
C LEU A 105 13.88 -3.61 -7.03
N ASP A 106 13.11 -3.01 -7.93
CA ASP A 106 13.30 -3.06 -9.38
C ASP A 106 13.07 -1.67 -10.00
N LEU A 107 13.29 -1.55 -11.30
CA LEU A 107 12.99 -0.34 -12.07
C LEU A 107 11.57 -0.35 -12.64
N THR A 108 10.80 -1.40 -12.38
CA THR A 108 9.48 -1.61 -12.98
C THR A 108 8.45 -0.69 -12.30
N PRO A 109 7.94 0.35 -12.99
CA PRO A 109 6.93 1.23 -12.43
C PRO A 109 5.56 0.54 -12.36
N PRO A 110 4.62 1.09 -11.57
CA PRO A 110 3.21 0.75 -11.73
C PRO A 110 2.65 1.25 -13.07
N ASP A 111 1.54 0.68 -13.50
CA ASP A 111 0.78 1.10 -14.68
C ASP A 111 0.27 2.53 -14.49
N ASN A 112 0.52 3.40 -15.47
CA ASN A 112 0.01 4.78 -15.47
C ASN A 112 -1.43 4.85 -16.04
N LYS A 113 -2.33 4.08 -15.45
CA LYS A 113 -3.75 3.99 -15.84
C LYS A 113 -4.62 3.97 -14.60
N ILE A 114 -5.74 4.69 -14.64
CA ILE A 114 -6.73 4.69 -13.56
C ILE A 114 -7.92 3.82 -14.00
N PRO A 115 -8.08 2.59 -13.46
CA PRO A 115 -9.25 1.78 -13.73
C PRO A 115 -10.48 2.32 -13.01
N THR A 116 -11.66 2.02 -13.56
CA THR A 116 -12.93 2.17 -12.85
C THR A 116 -13.34 0.84 -12.24
N ILE A 117 -13.61 0.83 -10.94
CA ILE A 117 -14.20 -0.29 -10.20
C ILE A 117 -15.64 0.07 -9.82
N LYS A 118 -16.49 -0.92 -9.61
CA LYS A 118 -17.92 -0.70 -9.37
C LYS A 118 -18.36 -1.35 -8.07
N LEU A 119 -19.10 -0.59 -7.26
CA LEU A 119 -19.80 -1.09 -6.09
C LEU A 119 -21.30 -1.01 -6.35
N LYS A 120 -21.96 -2.15 -6.42
CA LYS A 120 -23.41 -2.24 -6.57
C LYS A 120 -24.06 -2.61 -5.25
N TYR A 121 -24.99 -1.79 -4.78
CA TYR A 121 -25.75 -2.08 -3.57
C TYR A 121 -26.48 -3.42 -3.68
N GLY A 122 -26.48 -4.15 -2.58
CA GLY A 122 -27.18 -5.42 -2.44
C GLY A 122 -28.30 -5.32 -1.41
N LYS A 123 -28.70 -6.49 -0.91
CA LYS A 123 -29.73 -6.59 0.13
C LYS A 123 -29.22 -6.13 1.49
N PHE A 124 -30.15 -5.63 2.30
CA PHE A 124 -29.96 -5.56 3.75
C PHE A 124 -30.17 -6.96 4.35
N VAL A 125 -29.35 -7.32 5.34
CA VAL A 125 -29.45 -8.60 6.07
C VAL A 125 -29.46 -8.31 7.55
N SER A 126 -30.58 -8.64 8.21
CA SER A 126 -30.67 -8.49 9.66
C SER A 126 -29.95 -9.61 10.39
N GLY A 127 -29.28 -9.28 11.51
CA GLY A 127 -28.67 -10.24 12.42
C GLY A 127 -27.59 -11.13 11.79
N TRP A 128 -26.86 -10.62 10.80
CA TRP A 128 -25.81 -11.39 10.14
C TRP A 128 -24.66 -11.70 11.11
N TYR A 129 -24.30 -12.98 11.20
CA TYR A 129 -23.29 -13.45 12.12
C TYR A 129 -21.88 -13.29 11.55
N SER A 130 -21.02 -12.64 12.31
CA SER A 130 -19.61 -12.47 12.01
C SER A 130 -18.77 -13.52 12.72
N ILE A 131 -18.36 -14.56 11.99
CA ILE A 131 -17.45 -15.59 12.50
C ILE A 131 -16.19 -15.00 13.17
N PRO A 132 -15.43 -14.06 12.54
CA PRO A 132 -14.21 -13.54 13.14
C PRO A 132 -14.43 -12.59 14.34
N ARG A 133 -15.67 -12.20 14.63
CA ARG A 133 -16.01 -11.26 15.71
C ARG A 133 -16.98 -11.84 16.72
N ASP A 134 -17.42 -13.07 16.49
CA ASP A 134 -18.43 -13.78 17.27
C ASP A 134 -19.64 -12.92 17.69
N GLN A 135 -20.24 -12.22 16.73
CA GLN A 135 -21.37 -11.32 17.00
C GLN A 135 -22.34 -11.25 15.82
N LYS A 136 -23.60 -10.94 16.10
CA LYS A 136 -24.64 -10.71 15.09
C LYS A 136 -24.91 -9.21 14.98
N LEU A 137 -24.79 -8.67 13.77
CA LEU A 137 -25.15 -7.29 13.47
C LEU A 137 -25.89 -7.22 12.14
N ASP A 138 -26.84 -6.31 12.05
CA ASP A 138 -27.47 -5.95 10.79
C ASP A 138 -26.42 -5.42 9.80
N GLN A 139 -26.45 -5.86 8.55
CA GLN A 139 -25.50 -5.41 7.52
C GLN A 139 -26.20 -4.95 6.25
N GLN A 140 -25.65 -3.89 5.65
CA GLN A 140 -25.87 -3.60 4.24
C GLN A 140 -24.84 -4.34 3.39
N PHE A 141 -25.29 -5.27 2.56
CA PHE A 141 -24.42 -5.97 1.60
C PHE A 141 -24.31 -5.21 0.29
N ALA A 142 -23.24 -5.50 -0.44
CA ALA A 142 -23.04 -5.05 -1.81
C ALA A 142 -22.15 -6.03 -2.59
N THR A 143 -22.04 -5.82 -3.90
CA THR A 143 -21.07 -6.49 -4.76
C THR A 143 -20.03 -5.48 -5.22
N LEU A 144 -18.75 -5.76 -4.97
CA LEU A 144 -17.64 -4.98 -5.51
C LEU A 144 -17.06 -5.73 -6.72
N THR A 145 -16.94 -5.04 -7.85
CA THR A 145 -16.33 -5.55 -9.08
C THR A 145 -15.05 -4.78 -9.39
N VAL A 146 -13.92 -5.49 -9.43
CA VAL A 146 -12.58 -4.99 -9.66
C VAL A 146 -11.96 -5.74 -10.84
N GLY A 147 -11.90 -5.09 -12.00
CA GLY A 147 -11.58 -5.80 -13.25
C GLY A 147 -12.60 -6.91 -13.52
N ASN A 148 -12.12 -8.16 -13.62
CA ASN A 148 -12.97 -9.35 -13.80
C ASN A 148 -13.31 -10.06 -12.48
N ILE A 149 -12.92 -9.49 -11.33
CA ILE A 149 -13.14 -10.08 -10.01
C ILE A 149 -14.39 -9.47 -9.42
N SER A 150 -15.35 -10.31 -9.02
CA SER A 150 -16.51 -9.88 -8.23
C SER A 150 -16.50 -10.55 -6.86
N VAL A 151 -16.73 -9.73 -5.84
CA VAL A 151 -16.75 -10.14 -4.43
C VAL A 151 -17.95 -9.58 -3.69
N GLN A 152 -18.39 -10.30 -2.68
CA GLN A 152 -19.33 -9.78 -1.71
C GLN A 152 -18.61 -8.85 -0.71
N VAL A 153 -19.29 -7.78 -0.31
CA VAL A 153 -18.79 -6.82 0.68
C VAL A 153 -19.90 -6.40 1.65
N THR A 154 -19.51 -5.94 2.83
CA THR A 154 -20.39 -5.25 3.80
C THR A 154 -20.05 -3.77 3.88
N LEU A 155 -21.08 -2.93 4.03
CA LEU A 155 -20.96 -1.47 3.94
C LEU A 155 -21.21 -0.74 5.25
N ASN A 156 -22.09 -1.27 6.11
CA ASN A 156 -22.41 -0.64 7.39
C ASN A 156 -23.14 -1.60 8.32
N SER A 157 -22.96 -1.39 9.61
CA SER A 157 -23.58 -2.13 10.71
C SER A 157 -24.10 -1.26 11.84
N ASP A 158 -23.80 0.03 11.81
CA ASP A 158 -24.27 0.99 12.81
C ASP A 158 -25.36 1.86 12.19
N TRP A 159 -26.58 1.62 12.63
CA TRP A 159 -27.79 2.29 12.15
C TRP A 159 -28.29 3.34 13.14
N THR A 160 -27.48 3.66 14.15
CA THR A 160 -27.82 4.65 15.18
C THR A 160 -27.92 6.04 14.53
N PRO A 161 -29.05 6.75 14.67
CA PRO A 161 -29.18 8.11 14.17
C PRO A 161 -28.06 9.02 14.71
N GLY A 162 -27.39 9.75 13.82
CA GLY A 162 -26.32 10.69 14.21
C GLY A 162 -24.93 10.08 14.42
N SER A 163 -24.72 8.77 14.23
CA SER A 163 -23.40 8.12 14.40
C SER A 163 -22.35 8.56 13.37
N GLY A 164 -22.78 9.16 12.25
CA GLY A 164 -21.91 9.47 11.09
C GLY A 164 -21.46 8.24 10.30
N ARG A 165 -21.87 7.03 10.72
CA ARG A 165 -21.53 5.75 10.10
C ARG A 165 -22.65 5.35 9.14
N THR A 166 -22.42 5.63 7.88
CA THR A 166 -23.36 5.30 6.80
C THR A 166 -22.60 4.74 5.60
N PRO A 167 -23.24 3.84 4.83
CA PRO A 167 -22.74 3.44 3.52
C PRO A 167 -22.48 4.65 2.62
N LEU A 168 -21.51 4.52 1.71
CA LEU A 168 -21.21 5.58 0.73
C LEU A 168 -22.43 5.84 -0.16
N PRO A 169 -22.90 7.09 -0.30
CA PRO A 169 -23.94 7.44 -1.26
C PRO A 169 -23.60 7.00 -2.69
N VAL A 170 -24.61 6.90 -3.55
CA VAL A 170 -24.41 6.72 -5.00
C VAL A 170 -23.57 7.88 -5.53
N GLY A 171 -22.58 7.57 -6.36
CA GLY A 171 -21.65 8.58 -6.86
C GLY A 171 -20.36 8.00 -7.39
N THR A 172 -19.41 8.88 -7.70
CA THR A 172 -18.05 8.49 -8.10
C THR A 172 -17.05 9.03 -7.08
N TYR A 173 -16.18 8.14 -6.60
CA TYR A 173 -15.15 8.41 -5.60
C TYR A 173 -13.77 8.06 -6.15
N GLU A 174 -12.73 8.60 -5.53
CA GLU A 174 -11.34 8.27 -5.88
C GLU A 174 -10.75 7.35 -4.81
N ILE A 175 -9.99 6.35 -5.23
CA ILE A 175 -9.31 5.43 -4.33
C ILE A 175 -7.83 5.81 -4.30
N ALA A 176 -7.35 6.24 -3.14
CA ALA A 176 -5.96 6.66 -2.96
C ALA A 176 -5.00 5.46 -2.84
N THR A 177 -3.71 5.73 -2.89
CA THR A 177 -2.68 4.77 -2.44
C THR A 177 -2.84 4.44 -0.95
N PRO A 178 -2.34 3.29 -0.47
CA PRO A 178 -2.49 2.90 0.94
C PRO A 178 -1.97 3.93 1.95
N ASP A 179 -2.65 4.05 3.09
CA ASP A 179 -2.39 5.05 4.14
C ASP A 179 -1.34 4.64 5.19
N GLY A 180 -1.06 3.34 5.31
CA GLY A 180 -0.04 2.81 6.22
C GLY A 180 -0.33 1.36 6.59
N GLY A 181 0.53 0.77 7.42
CA GLY A 181 0.31 -0.57 7.98
C GLY A 181 -0.67 -0.54 9.14
N HIS A 182 -1.79 -1.26 9.02
CA HIS A 182 -2.75 -1.38 10.09
C HIS A 182 -2.32 -2.38 11.17
N PRO A 183 -2.66 -2.16 12.45
CA PRO A 183 -2.21 -3.01 13.54
C PRO A 183 -2.67 -4.48 13.41
N PRO A 184 -1.85 -5.46 13.84
CA PRO A 184 -2.16 -6.88 13.71
C PRO A 184 -3.49 -7.28 14.38
N GLU A 185 -3.83 -6.67 15.51
CA GLU A 185 -5.09 -6.91 16.24
C GLU A 185 -6.35 -6.54 15.45
N GLN A 186 -6.22 -5.72 14.40
CA GLN A 186 -7.32 -5.34 13.53
C GLN A 186 -7.46 -6.23 12.30
N THR A 187 -6.45 -7.07 12.01
CA THR A 187 -6.33 -7.69 10.68
C THR A 187 -5.91 -9.17 10.71
N ASN A 188 -5.14 -9.65 11.71
CA ASN A 188 -4.56 -11.00 11.76
C ASN A 188 -5.60 -12.14 11.76
N PHE A 189 -6.79 -11.90 12.29
CA PHE A 189 -7.83 -12.93 12.43
C PHE A 189 -8.60 -13.17 11.10
N TYR A 190 -8.32 -12.40 10.05
CA TYR A 190 -8.80 -12.70 8.69
C TYR A 190 -7.89 -13.75 8.05
N THR A 191 -8.33 -15.00 8.08
CA THR A 191 -7.54 -16.16 7.64
C THR A 191 -8.26 -16.98 6.58
N VAL A 192 -7.49 -17.65 5.72
CA VAL A 192 -7.96 -18.68 4.78
C VAL A 192 -7.11 -19.93 5.02
N GLY A 193 -7.75 -21.06 5.33
CA GLY A 193 -7.05 -22.29 5.69
C GLY A 193 -6.18 -22.16 6.96
N GLY A 194 -6.55 -21.27 7.89
CA GLY A 194 -5.80 -21.02 9.12
C GLY A 194 -4.59 -20.10 8.97
N VAL A 195 -4.31 -19.58 7.77
CA VAL A 195 -3.20 -18.66 7.50
C VAL A 195 -3.73 -17.25 7.24
N PRO A 196 -3.12 -16.19 7.81
CA PRO A 196 -3.48 -14.81 7.48
C PRO A 196 -3.43 -14.54 5.98
N VAL A 197 -4.49 -13.90 5.49
CA VAL A 197 -4.62 -13.54 4.07
C VAL A 197 -3.46 -12.63 3.66
N LYS A 198 -2.90 -12.81 2.47
CA LYS A 198 -1.81 -11.96 1.98
C LYS A 198 -2.27 -10.49 1.87
N ASN A 199 -1.40 -9.55 2.23
CA ASN A 199 -1.62 -8.09 2.18
C ASN A 199 -2.72 -7.58 3.14
N TYR A 200 -3.15 -8.38 4.12
CA TYR A 200 -4.26 -8.10 5.02
C TYR A 200 -4.18 -6.78 5.82
N LYS A 201 -2.99 -6.17 5.91
CA LYS A 201 -2.74 -4.87 6.56
C LYS A 201 -2.86 -3.66 5.63
N ILE A 202 -3.07 -3.85 4.33
CA ILE A 202 -3.05 -2.79 3.32
C ILE A 202 -4.47 -2.27 3.09
N TRP A 203 -4.78 -1.05 3.51
CA TRP A 203 -6.11 -0.48 3.29
C TRP A 203 -6.04 0.63 2.25
N PHE A 204 -7.03 0.68 1.35
CA PHE A 204 -7.08 1.69 0.29
C PHE A 204 -8.07 2.80 0.68
N PRO A 205 -7.61 4.03 0.95
CA PRO A 205 -8.48 5.12 1.36
C PRO A 205 -9.43 5.56 0.25
N ILE A 206 -10.65 5.95 0.63
CA ILE A 206 -11.69 6.45 -0.28
C ILE A 206 -11.81 7.97 -0.09
N LEU A 207 -11.44 8.74 -1.12
CA LEU A 207 -11.51 10.19 -1.09
C LEU A 207 -12.93 10.70 -1.38
N PRO A 208 -13.35 11.83 -0.76
CA PRO A 208 -12.58 12.68 0.15
C PRO A 208 -12.60 12.24 1.64
N LYS A 209 -13.18 11.07 1.95
CA LYS A 209 -13.36 10.57 3.33
C LYS A 209 -12.20 9.66 3.79
N SER A 210 -10.97 9.97 3.39
CA SER A 210 -9.81 9.06 3.51
C SER A 210 -9.38 8.72 4.94
N SER A 211 -9.79 9.47 5.95
CA SER A 211 -9.55 9.14 7.36
C SER A 211 -10.56 8.16 7.95
N GLU A 212 -11.66 7.88 7.26
CA GLU A 212 -12.79 7.11 7.83
C GLU A 212 -13.32 6.01 6.91
N ARG A 213 -12.91 5.99 5.64
CA ARG A 213 -13.50 5.13 4.62
C ARG A 213 -12.41 4.49 3.80
N PHE A 214 -12.43 3.16 3.77
CA PHE A 214 -11.42 2.35 3.12
C PHE A 214 -12.06 1.19 2.35
N ILE A 215 -11.35 0.71 1.32
CA ILE A 215 -11.53 -0.64 0.79
C ILE A 215 -10.50 -1.53 1.49
N HIS A 216 -10.96 -2.55 2.20
CA HIS A 216 -10.09 -3.46 2.93
C HIS A 216 -10.72 -4.82 3.16
N ILE A 217 -9.91 -5.78 3.60
CA ILE A 217 -10.41 -7.06 4.09
C ILE A 217 -11.20 -6.86 5.39
N GLY A 218 -12.40 -7.42 5.46
CA GLY A 218 -13.27 -7.19 6.61
C GLY A 218 -14.48 -8.12 6.62
N HIS A 219 -15.01 -8.45 7.81
CA HIS A 219 -16.30 -9.13 7.91
C HIS A 219 -17.43 -8.12 8.12
N LEU A 220 -17.29 -7.27 9.14
CA LEU A 220 -18.26 -6.22 9.49
C LEU A 220 -17.74 -4.86 9.03
N SER A 221 -18.65 -3.94 8.72
CA SER A 221 -18.30 -2.57 8.32
C SER A 221 -19.09 -1.55 9.11
N HIS A 222 -18.48 -0.39 9.38
CA HIS A 222 -19.13 0.80 9.95
C HIS A 222 -19.10 1.98 8.96
N GLY A 223 -19.09 1.69 7.66
CA GLY A 223 -19.03 2.69 6.58
C GLY A 223 -17.98 2.38 5.52
N CYS A 224 -16.98 1.55 5.82
CA CYS A 224 -15.99 1.05 4.87
C CYS A 224 -16.59 0.07 3.86
N ILE A 225 -15.82 -0.27 2.82
CA ILE A 225 -16.10 -1.39 1.93
C ILE A 225 -15.27 -2.58 2.43
N SER A 226 -15.90 -3.41 3.29
CA SER A 226 -15.28 -4.59 3.89
C SER A 226 -15.48 -5.82 3.01
N ILE A 227 -14.38 -6.32 2.42
CA ILE A 227 -14.39 -7.50 1.54
C ILE A 227 -14.46 -8.77 2.37
N ILE A 228 -15.55 -9.52 2.24
CA ILE A 228 -15.79 -10.75 3.00
C ILE A 228 -15.26 -12.01 2.27
N ASP A 229 -15.09 -11.94 0.95
CA ASP A 229 -14.46 -13.00 0.13
C ASP A 229 -12.93 -12.94 0.31
N TYR A 230 -12.44 -13.44 1.44
CA TYR A 230 -11.04 -13.31 1.87
C TYR A 230 -10.01 -13.92 0.91
N ASP A 231 -10.36 -15.02 0.26
CA ASP A 231 -9.54 -15.73 -0.71
C ASP A 231 -9.23 -14.88 -1.96
N LYS A 232 -10.12 -13.96 -2.32
CA LYS A 232 -9.98 -13.07 -3.47
C LYS A 232 -9.32 -11.74 -3.15
N TYR A 233 -9.19 -11.39 -1.86
CA TYR A 233 -8.59 -10.11 -1.45
C TYR A 233 -7.16 -9.89 -2.01
N PRO A 234 -6.25 -10.88 -2.03
CA PRO A 234 -4.92 -10.68 -2.62
C PRO A 234 -4.97 -10.27 -4.10
N GLN A 235 -5.91 -10.83 -4.87
CA GLN A 235 -6.07 -10.49 -6.28
C GLN A 235 -6.62 -9.06 -6.47
N ILE A 236 -7.54 -8.64 -5.60
CA ILE A 236 -8.06 -7.27 -5.59
C ILE A 236 -6.95 -6.29 -5.22
N HIS A 237 -6.18 -6.58 -4.18
CA HIS A 237 -5.02 -5.79 -3.79
C HIS A 237 -4.04 -5.64 -4.95
N ASP A 238 -3.63 -6.75 -5.57
CA ASP A 238 -2.65 -6.75 -6.65
C ASP A 238 -3.17 -5.99 -7.88
N TYR A 239 -4.48 -6.07 -8.16
CA TYR A 239 -5.11 -5.27 -9.20
C TYR A 239 -5.09 -3.78 -8.88
N LEU A 240 -5.39 -3.36 -7.65
CA LEU A 240 -5.41 -1.93 -7.29
C LEU A 240 -3.99 -1.37 -7.22
N ILE A 241 -3.10 -2.03 -6.48
CA ILE A 241 -1.77 -1.49 -6.15
C ILE A 241 -0.86 -1.31 -7.37
N LYS A 242 -1.11 -2.01 -8.48
CA LYS A 242 -0.32 -1.86 -9.72
C LYS A 242 -0.67 -0.62 -10.52
N HIS A 243 -1.71 0.12 -10.18
CA HIS A 243 -2.14 1.31 -10.92
C HIS A 243 -1.74 2.59 -10.19
N ARG A 244 -1.38 3.62 -10.95
CA ARG A 244 -1.20 4.98 -10.46
C ARG A 244 -1.78 5.98 -11.46
N GLY A 245 -2.34 7.06 -10.93
CA GLY A 245 -2.70 8.25 -11.69
C GLY A 245 -2.99 9.43 -10.76
N LYS A 246 -3.45 10.54 -11.34
CA LYS A 246 -3.75 11.77 -10.60
C LYS A 246 -5.25 11.96 -10.42
N GLY A 247 -5.66 12.10 -9.16
CA GLY A 247 -7.01 12.49 -8.77
C GLY A 247 -7.25 13.98 -8.96
N LYS A 248 -8.50 14.41 -8.75
CA LYS A 248 -8.96 15.79 -8.96
C LYS A 248 -8.15 16.83 -8.19
N ASN A 249 -7.67 16.49 -6.99
CA ASN A 249 -6.92 17.40 -6.13
C ASN A 249 -5.39 17.21 -6.24
N GLY A 250 -4.91 16.46 -7.24
CA GLY A 250 -3.49 16.16 -7.42
C GLY A 250 -2.96 14.97 -6.61
N ASP A 251 -3.82 14.35 -5.79
CA ASP A 251 -3.55 13.12 -5.06
C ASP A 251 -3.17 11.99 -6.02
N THR A 252 -2.32 11.08 -5.53
CA THR A 252 -2.01 9.85 -6.26
C THR A 252 -3.11 8.82 -5.98
N ILE A 253 -3.79 8.37 -7.03
CA ILE A 253 -4.93 7.44 -6.93
C ILE A 253 -4.65 6.15 -7.69
N VAL A 254 -5.32 5.08 -7.28
CA VAL A 254 -5.19 3.73 -7.86
C VAL A 254 -6.43 3.29 -8.62
N ALA A 255 -7.59 3.92 -8.40
CA ALA A 255 -8.84 3.63 -9.10
C ALA A 255 -9.87 4.76 -8.94
N LEU A 256 -10.89 4.75 -9.81
CA LEU A 256 -12.17 5.42 -9.59
C LEU A 256 -13.20 4.39 -9.14
N LEU A 257 -13.94 4.67 -8.07
CA LEU A 257 -15.03 3.85 -7.56
C LEU A 257 -16.37 4.43 -7.96
N GLN A 258 -17.14 3.70 -8.77
CA GLN A 258 -18.54 4.01 -9.05
C GLN A 258 -19.46 3.25 -8.10
N VAL A 259 -20.19 3.99 -7.28
CA VAL A 259 -21.21 3.44 -6.37
C VAL A 259 -22.58 3.57 -7.04
N ILE A 260 -23.27 2.45 -7.21
CA ILE A 260 -24.54 2.34 -7.93
C ILE A 260 -25.56 1.49 -7.15
N LYS A 261 -26.84 1.60 -7.50
CA LYS A 261 -27.91 0.75 -6.97
C LYS A 261 -27.97 -0.60 -7.67
#